data_AF-A0A9F7RSR8-F1
#
_entry.id   AF-A0A9F7RSR8-F1
#
_cell.length_a   1.000
_cell.length_b   1.000
_cell.length_c   1.000
_cell.angle_alpha   90.00
_cell.angle_beta   90.00
_cell.angle_gamma   90.00
#
_symmetry.space_group_name_H-M   'P 1'
#
loop_
_entity.id
_entity.type
_entity.pdbx_description
1 polymer ?
#
loop_
_entity_poly.entity_id
_entity_poly.type
_entity_poly.pdbx_seq_one_letter_code
_entity_poly.pdbx_strand_id
1 'polypeptide(L)'
;MLTGNVKTVFEEELGVVDLHLSNKSCVLYVSESDLVAGNDYKRKIVRFRNANSNFHGIVLVEKTRLTEQYFSGLQKFVVLELGLTLLHVPGPGEAAQLIAQMVHGESKENPFRRRSTARLLDPVVLNLVQQIPGVGKVKAMALLQHFSSIHKISNVSVEELETVVGQATAQHIWAFFHDILP
;
A
#
# COMPACT_ATOMS: atom_id res chain seq x y z
N MET A 1 -32.52 3.73 -4.92
CA MET A 1 -31.58 3.48 -6.03
C MET A 1 -30.60 4.63 -6.08
N LEU A 2 -29.31 4.39 -5.82
CA LEU A 2 -28.28 5.42 -5.94
C LEU A 2 -28.00 5.64 -7.43
N THR A 3 -28.66 6.61 -8.03
CA THR A 3 -28.29 7.14 -9.35
C THR A 3 -26.96 7.86 -9.21
N GLY A 4 -25.85 7.14 -9.41
CA GLY A 4 -24.52 7.72 -9.45
C GLY A 4 -24.38 8.58 -10.71
N ASN A 5 -24.35 9.90 -10.57
CA ASN A 5 -24.02 10.84 -11.64
C ASN A 5 -22.53 10.74 -12.03
N VAL A 6 -22.13 9.60 -12.61
CA VAL A 6 -20.79 9.43 -13.19
C VAL A 6 -20.88 9.85 -14.66
N LYS A 7 -20.12 10.89 -15.05
CA LYS A 7 -20.02 11.31 -16.43
C LYS A 7 -19.26 10.24 -17.22
N THR A 8 -19.93 9.59 -18.17
CA THR A 8 -19.31 8.63 -19.09
C THR A 8 -18.88 9.36 -20.36
N VAL A 9 -17.73 8.95 -20.89
CA VAL A 9 -17.23 9.37 -22.20
C VAL A 9 -16.96 8.07 -22.96
N PHE A 10 -17.55 7.95 -24.14
CA PHE A 10 -17.36 6.79 -24.99
C PHE A 10 -16.23 7.08 -25.97
N GLU A 11 -15.31 6.12 -26.10
CA GLU A 11 -14.16 6.18 -26.96
C GLU A 11 -14.03 4.82 -27.66
N GLU A 12 -13.80 4.82 -28.97
CA GLU A 12 -13.75 3.57 -29.75
C GLU A 12 -12.36 2.90 -29.66
N GLU A 13 -11.32 3.67 -29.34
CA GLU A 13 -9.92 3.22 -29.30
C GLU A 13 -9.35 3.10 -27.87
N LEU A 14 -10.08 2.43 -26.96
CA LEU A 14 -9.61 2.14 -25.59
C LEU A 14 -8.54 1.03 -25.51
N GLY A 15 -8.16 0.46 -26.65
CA GLY A 15 -7.17 -0.60 -26.75
C GLY A 15 -7.65 -1.93 -26.15
N VAL A 16 -6.92 -2.44 -25.14
CA VAL A 16 -7.18 -3.76 -24.52
C VAL A 16 -8.09 -3.65 -23.28
N VAL A 17 -8.47 -2.43 -22.90
CA VAL A 17 -9.22 -2.13 -21.67
C VAL A 17 -10.68 -1.83 -21.99
N ASP A 18 -11.59 -2.17 -21.08
CA ASP A 18 -13.02 -1.89 -21.26
C ASP A 18 -13.40 -0.51 -20.71
N LEU A 19 -12.87 -0.11 -19.55
CA LEU A 19 -13.06 1.25 -19.02
C LEU A 19 -11.77 1.85 -18.43
N HIS A 20 -11.53 3.14 -18.69
CA HIS A 20 -10.54 3.93 -17.98
C HIS A 20 -11.20 4.74 -16.85
N LEU A 21 -10.57 4.73 -15.68
CA LEU A 21 -10.94 5.55 -14.53
C LEU A 21 -9.97 6.73 -14.39
N SER A 22 -10.41 7.81 -13.73
CA SER A 22 -9.64 9.05 -13.52
C SER A 22 -8.31 8.83 -12.79
N ASN A 23 -8.24 7.86 -11.89
CA ASN A 23 -7.06 7.54 -11.07
C ASN A 23 -5.98 6.69 -11.77
N LYS A 24 -5.90 6.69 -13.11
CA LYS A 24 -5.04 5.78 -13.89
C LYS A 24 -5.32 4.29 -13.60
N SER A 25 -6.52 3.95 -13.11
CA SER A 25 -6.97 2.56 -13.06
C SER A 25 -7.71 2.21 -14.34
N CYS A 26 -7.58 0.94 -14.74
CA CYS A 26 -8.17 0.37 -15.92
C CYS A 26 -9.01 -0.82 -15.50
N VAL A 27 -10.23 -0.91 -16.01
CA VAL A 27 -11.15 -2.01 -15.72
C VAL A 27 -11.21 -2.92 -16.94
N LEU A 28 -10.94 -4.20 -16.72
CA LEU A 28 -11.20 -5.27 -17.67
C LEU A 28 -12.42 -6.05 -17.19
N TYR A 29 -13.48 -6.06 -17.98
CA TYR A 29 -14.71 -6.76 -17.68
C TYR A 29 -14.70 -8.15 -18.30
N VAL A 30 -15.05 -9.16 -17.50
CA VAL A 30 -15.18 -10.55 -17.94
C VAL A 30 -16.60 -10.99 -17.63
N SER A 31 -17.40 -11.14 -18.67
CA SER A 31 -18.79 -11.60 -18.55
C SER A 31 -18.86 -13.10 -18.26
N GLU A 32 -20.05 -13.56 -17.88
CA GLU A 32 -20.34 -14.99 -17.76
C GLU A 32 -20.09 -15.73 -19.07
N SER A 33 -20.44 -15.12 -20.20
CA SER A 33 -20.23 -15.71 -21.52
C SER A 33 -18.73 -15.85 -21.83
N ASP A 34 -17.91 -14.87 -21.47
CA ASP A 34 -16.45 -14.93 -21.69
C ASP A 34 -15.79 -16.06 -20.88
N LEU A 35 -16.27 -16.25 -19.65
CA LEU A 35 -15.78 -17.33 -18.78
C LEU A 35 -16.09 -18.72 -19.34
N VAL A 36 -17.26 -18.87 -19.95
CA VAL A 36 -17.72 -20.15 -20.53
C VAL A 36 -17.13 -20.38 -21.92
N ALA A 37 -16.93 -19.32 -22.70
CA ALA A 37 -16.48 -19.39 -24.09
C ALA A 37 -15.02 -19.88 -24.25
N GLY A 38 -14.17 -19.69 -23.23
CA GLY A 38 -12.81 -20.24 -23.24
C GLY A 38 -11.78 -19.34 -22.57
N ASN A 39 -10.57 -19.25 -23.15
CA ASN A 39 -9.42 -18.55 -22.54
C ASN A 39 -9.09 -17.20 -23.21
N ASP A 40 -9.97 -16.65 -24.03
CA ASP A 40 -9.70 -15.43 -24.79
C ASP A 40 -9.55 -14.20 -23.89
N TYR A 41 -10.37 -14.13 -22.84
CA TYR A 41 -10.21 -13.12 -21.79
C TYR A 41 -8.84 -13.21 -21.11
N LYS A 42 -8.26 -14.40 -20.93
CA LYS A 42 -6.90 -14.56 -20.34
C LYS A 42 -5.85 -13.93 -21.23
N ARG A 43 -5.95 -14.14 -22.55
CA ARG A 43 -5.05 -13.52 -23.53
C ARG A 43 -5.18 -11.99 -23.49
N LYS A 44 -6.39 -11.46 -23.36
CA LYS A 44 -6.66 -10.02 -23.19
C LYS A 44 -5.98 -9.47 -21.91
N ILE A 45 -6.16 -10.14 -20.77
CA ILE A 45 -5.56 -9.72 -19.48
C ILE A 45 -4.03 -9.75 -19.53
N VAL A 46 -3.43 -10.79 -20.13
CA VAL A 46 -1.96 -10.88 -20.29
C VAL A 46 -1.44 -9.76 -21.20
N ARG A 47 -2.12 -9.49 -22.31
CA ARG A 47 -1.77 -8.38 -23.21
C ARG A 47 -1.81 -7.04 -22.48
N PHE A 48 -2.85 -6.79 -21.68
CA PHE A 48 -2.94 -5.59 -20.85
C PHE A 48 -1.74 -5.51 -19.88
N ARG A 49 -1.44 -6.59 -19.17
CA ARG A 49 -0.33 -6.64 -18.20
C ARG A 49 1.02 -6.32 -18.83
N ASN A 50 1.25 -6.81 -20.05
CA ASN A 50 2.52 -6.60 -20.77
C ASN A 50 2.63 -5.21 -21.39
N ALA A 51 1.52 -4.63 -21.87
CA ALA A 51 1.52 -3.34 -22.55
C ALA A 51 1.49 -2.15 -21.58
N ASN A 52 0.86 -2.30 -20.41
CA ASN A 52 0.50 -1.17 -19.55
C ASN A 52 1.15 -1.29 -18.15
N SER A 53 2.44 -0.94 -18.04
CA SER A 53 3.16 -0.94 -16.75
C SER A 53 2.72 0.17 -15.80
N ASN A 54 2.16 1.27 -16.32
CA ASN A 54 1.87 2.48 -15.54
C ASN A 54 0.42 2.58 -15.04
N PHE A 55 -0.46 1.66 -15.46
CA PHE A 55 -1.86 1.67 -15.09
C PHE A 55 -2.18 0.56 -14.07
N HIS A 56 -3.08 0.85 -13.13
CA HIS A 56 -3.55 -0.15 -12.18
C HIS A 56 -4.70 -0.95 -12.82
N GLY A 57 -4.43 -2.22 -13.16
CA GLY A 57 -5.44 -3.11 -13.75
C GLY A 57 -6.34 -3.75 -12.71
N ILE A 58 -7.65 -3.57 -12.89
CA ILE A 58 -8.71 -4.21 -12.10
C ILE A 58 -9.51 -5.11 -13.06
N VAL A 59 -9.58 -6.39 -12.76
CA VAL A 59 -10.42 -7.34 -13.47
C VAL A 59 -11.75 -7.46 -12.71
N LEU A 60 -12.85 -7.11 -13.37
CA LEU A 60 -14.21 -7.36 -12.87
C LEU A 60 -14.77 -8.60 -13.55
N VAL A 61 -15.29 -9.53 -12.76
CA VAL A 61 -15.83 -10.79 -13.28
C VAL A 61 -17.24 -11.05 -12.79
N GLU A 62 -18.10 -11.48 -13.71
CA GLU A 62 -19.43 -11.99 -13.38
C GLU A 62 -19.33 -13.37 -12.71
N LYS A 63 -19.69 -13.41 -11.43
CA LYS A 63 -19.70 -14.61 -10.61
C LYS A 63 -21.15 -15.01 -10.31
N THR A 64 -21.62 -16.01 -11.05
CA THR A 64 -22.96 -16.59 -10.94
C THR A 64 -22.84 -18.06 -10.56
N ARG A 65 -23.99 -18.74 -10.38
CA ARG A 65 -24.01 -20.18 -10.14
C ARG A 65 -23.36 -20.99 -11.26
N LEU A 66 -23.40 -20.51 -12.50
CA LEU A 66 -22.82 -21.17 -13.66
C LEU A 66 -21.28 -21.04 -13.66
N THR A 67 -20.79 -19.85 -13.30
CA THR A 67 -19.38 -19.50 -13.41
C THR A 67 -18.55 -19.78 -12.16
N GLU A 68 -19.20 -20.13 -11.04
CA GLU A 68 -18.56 -20.46 -9.77
C GLU A 68 -17.40 -21.45 -9.92
N GLN A 69 -17.60 -22.50 -10.72
CA GLN A 69 -16.60 -23.55 -10.96
C GLN A 69 -15.31 -23.04 -11.62
N TYR A 70 -15.40 -21.99 -12.45
CA TYR A 70 -14.26 -21.41 -13.17
C TYR A 70 -13.54 -20.34 -12.33
N PHE A 71 -14.21 -19.79 -11.31
CA PHE A 71 -13.71 -18.65 -10.55
C PHE A 71 -12.41 -18.95 -9.80
N SER A 72 -12.25 -20.14 -9.22
CA SER A 72 -11.03 -20.51 -8.49
C SER A 72 -9.78 -20.47 -9.38
N GLY A 73 -9.89 -21.05 -10.59
CA GLY A 73 -8.81 -21.02 -11.58
C GLY A 73 -8.52 -19.61 -12.07
N LEU A 74 -9.56 -18.80 -12.30
CA LEU A 74 -9.41 -17.39 -12.65
C LEU A 74 -8.70 -16.60 -11.55
N GLN A 75 -9.10 -16.79 -10.28
CA GLN A 75 -8.52 -16.06 -9.15
C GLN A 75 -7.04 -16.37 -9.00
N LYS A 76 -6.65 -17.64 -9.10
CA LYS A 76 -5.23 -18.02 -9.09
C LYS A 76 -4.47 -17.32 -10.21
N PHE A 77 -4.98 -17.36 -11.43
CA PHE A 77 -4.36 -16.73 -12.60
C PHE A 77 -4.24 -15.20 -12.45
N VAL A 78 -5.32 -14.49 -12.13
CA VAL A 78 -5.32 -13.01 -12.08
C VAL A 78 -4.54 -12.49 -10.87
N VAL A 79 -4.80 -13.05 -9.68
CA VAL A 79 -4.27 -12.51 -8.43
C VAL A 79 -2.87 -13.03 -8.13
N LEU A 80 -2.65 -14.34 -8.25
CA LEU A 80 -1.38 -14.95 -7.83
C LEU A 80 -0.34 -14.95 -8.96
N GLU A 81 -0.74 -15.23 -10.19
CA GLU A 81 0.21 -15.33 -11.31
C GLU A 81 0.48 -13.96 -11.96
N LEU A 82 -0.54 -13.12 -12.15
CA LEU A 82 -0.38 -11.81 -12.79
C LEU A 82 -0.20 -10.65 -11.80
N GLY A 83 -0.58 -10.83 -10.54
CA GLY A 83 -0.52 -9.78 -9.51
C GLY A 83 -1.51 -8.62 -9.76
N LEU A 84 -2.63 -8.90 -10.42
CA LEU A 84 -3.69 -7.92 -10.69
C LEU A 84 -4.82 -8.03 -9.66
N THR A 85 -5.60 -6.96 -9.53
CA THR A 85 -6.77 -6.93 -8.65
C THR A 85 -7.93 -7.65 -9.33
N LEU A 86 -8.55 -8.63 -8.67
CA LEU A 86 -9.76 -9.31 -9.14
C LEU A 86 -10.93 -9.00 -8.21
N LEU A 87 -12.05 -8.56 -8.78
CA LEU A 87 -13.29 -8.29 -8.06
C LEU A 87 -14.44 -9.01 -8.74
N HIS A 88 -15.29 -9.65 -7.95
CA HIS A 88 -16.45 -10.38 -8.46
C HIS A 88 -17.73 -9.57 -8.27
N VAL A 89 -18.65 -9.72 -9.22
CA VAL A 89 -19.98 -9.10 -9.21
C VAL A 89 -21.01 -10.11 -9.71
N PRO A 90 -22.26 -10.09 -9.22
CA PRO A 90 -23.28 -11.02 -9.69
C PRO A 90 -23.85 -10.66 -11.07
N GLY A 91 -23.62 -9.43 -11.54
CA GLY A 91 -24.09 -8.96 -12.83
C GLY A 91 -23.64 -7.54 -13.16
N PRO A 92 -24.08 -7.01 -14.32
CA PRO A 92 -23.62 -5.71 -14.82
C PRO A 92 -24.15 -4.52 -14.01
N GLY A 93 -25.32 -4.66 -13.36
CA GLY A 93 -25.87 -3.59 -12.50
C GLY A 93 -24.99 -3.33 -11.28
N GLU A 94 -24.55 -4.39 -10.62
CA GLU A 94 -23.63 -4.34 -9.49
C GLU A 94 -22.22 -3.92 -9.93
N ALA A 95 -21.79 -4.34 -11.13
CA ALA A 95 -20.57 -3.85 -11.74
C ALA A 95 -20.59 -2.32 -11.89
N ALA A 96 -21.65 -1.76 -12.45
CA ALA A 96 -21.82 -0.32 -12.62
C ALA A 96 -21.82 0.40 -11.26
N GLN A 97 -22.52 -0.14 -10.25
CA GLN A 97 -22.52 0.44 -8.92
C GLN A 97 -21.13 0.41 -8.28
N LEU A 98 -20.40 -0.70 -8.40
CA LEU A 98 -19.05 -0.85 -7.86
C LEU A 98 -18.06 0.12 -8.54
N ILE A 99 -18.12 0.23 -9.87
CA ILE A 99 -17.32 1.20 -10.63
C ILE A 99 -17.64 2.62 -10.18
N ALA A 100 -18.93 2.96 -10.02
CA ALA A 100 -19.33 4.26 -9.50
C ALA A 100 -18.73 4.51 -8.11
N GLN A 101 -18.75 3.54 -7.20
CA GLN A 101 -18.12 3.69 -5.88
C GLN A 101 -16.61 3.88 -5.96
N MET A 102 -15.92 3.23 -6.89
CA MET A 102 -14.47 3.43 -7.10
C MET A 102 -14.17 4.87 -7.53
N VAL A 103 -14.93 5.41 -8.47
CA VAL A 103 -14.77 6.79 -8.96
C VAL A 103 -15.05 7.80 -7.85
N HIS A 104 -16.14 7.62 -7.07
CA HIS A 104 -16.45 8.52 -5.95
C HIS A 104 -15.48 8.36 -4.77
N GLY A 105 -14.91 7.17 -4.59
CA GLY A 105 -13.95 6.86 -3.53
C GLY A 105 -12.58 7.51 -3.74
N GLU A 106 -12.22 7.85 -4.98
CA GLU A 106 -10.93 8.48 -5.30
C GLU A 106 -10.70 9.81 -4.55
N SER A 107 -11.76 10.61 -4.40
CA SER A 107 -11.68 11.92 -3.72
C SER A 107 -11.56 11.79 -2.19
N LYS A 108 -11.88 10.62 -1.62
CA LYS A 108 -11.86 10.40 -0.18
C LYS A 108 -10.46 10.04 0.30
N GLU A 109 -10.07 10.60 1.44
CA GLU A 109 -8.82 10.22 2.07
C GLU A 109 -8.87 8.75 2.53
N ASN A 110 -7.88 7.96 2.11
CA ASN A 110 -7.81 6.54 2.46
C ASN A 110 -7.11 6.37 3.82
N PRO A 111 -7.81 5.91 4.89
CA PRO A 111 -7.23 5.78 6.22
C PRO A 111 -6.12 4.71 6.31
N PHE A 112 -6.07 3.78 5.36
CA PHE A 112 -5.00 2.78 5.25
C PHE A 112 -3.79 3.27 4.46
N ARG A 113 -3.90 4.42 3.78
CA ARG A 113 -2.77 5.03 3.07
C ARG A 113 -1.86 5.71 4.09
N ARG A 114 -0.92 4.93 4.64
CA ARG A 114 0.12 5.43 5.54
C ARG A 114 0.93 6.51 4.83
N ARG A 115 0.75 7.77 5.23
CA ARG A 115 1.73 8.83 4.95
C ARG A 115 2.81 8.70 6.01
N SER A 116 3.87 7.95 5.72
CA SER A 116 5.00 7.86 6.64
C SER A 116 5.73 9.19 6.65
N THR A 117 5.47 10.01 7.66
CA THR A 117 6.35 11.12 8.05
C THR A 117 6.78 10.87 9.48
N ALA A 118 7.75 9.99 9.68
CA ALA A 118 8.38 9.86 10.99
C ALA A 118 9.04 11.20 11.34
N ARG A 119 8.61 11.82 12.45
CA ARG A 119 9.23 13.04 12.97
C ARG A 119 10.20 12.66 14.09
N LEU A 120 11.30 13.39 14.24
CA LEU A 120 12.34 13.07 15.23
C LEU A 120 11.87 13.10 16.70
N LEU A 121 10.81 13.87 16.99
CA LEU A 121 10.18 13.95 18.31
C LEU A 121 8.90 13.09 18.40
N ASP A 122 8.72 12.15 17.48
CA ASP A 122 7.64 11.18 17.57
C ASP A 122 7.77 10.41 18.91
N PRO A 123 6.68 10.25 19.67
CA PRO A 123 6.65 9.43 20.88
C PRO A 123 7.32 8.07 20.72
N VAL A 124 7.28 7.46 19.53
CA VAL A 124 7.95 6.19 19.23
C VAL A 124 9.47 6.31 19.29
N VAL A 125 10.04 7.37 18.69
CA VAL A 125 11.48 7.64 18.70
C VAL A 125 11.95 7.94 20.12
N LEU A 126 11.19 8.75 20.86
CA LEU A 126 11.47 9.04 22.27
C LEU A 126 11.40 7.80 23.15
N ASN A 127 10.43 6.91 22.93
CA ASN A 127 10.31 5.67 23.69
C ASN A 127 11.48 4.72 23.39
N LEU A 128 11.96 4.69 22.14
CA LEU A 128 13.13 3.90 21.75
C LEU A 128 14.40 4.38 22.44
N VAL A 129 14.65 5.69 22.49
CA VAL A 129 15.82 6.25 23.19
C VAL A 129 15.73 6.02 24.71
N GLN A 130 14.52 5.97 25.27
CA GLN A 130 14.31 5.62 26.68
C GLN A 130 14.58 4.14 27.02
N GLN A 131 14.70 3.26 26.03
CA GLN A 131 15.13 1.87 26.28
C GLN A 131 16.62 1.76 26.60
N ILE A 132 17.40 2.82 26.35
CA ILE A 132 18.83 2.81 26.67
C ILE A 132 19.00 2.88 28.20
N PRO A 133 19.77 1.96 28.82
CA PRO A 133 19.97 1.93 30.26
C PRO A 133 20.44 3.29 30.82
N GLY A 134 19.75 3.80 31.83
CA GLY A 134 20.07 5.09 32.46
C GLY A 134 19.57 6.34 31.71
N VAL A 135 18.88 6.17 30.58
CA VAL A 135 18.29 7.27 29.81
C VAL A 135 16.79 7.37 30.10
N GLY A 136 16.42 8.26 31.03
CA GLY A 136 15.03 8.62 31.26
C GLY A 136 14.49 9.62 30.23
N LYS A 137 13.18 9.94 30.31
CA LYS A 137 12.48 10.86 29.40
C LYS A 137 13.19 12.20 29.15
N VAL A 138 13.71 12.83 30.20
CA VAL A 138 14.39 14.15 30.09
C VAL A 138 15.69 14.03 29.30
N LYS A 139 16.50 13.00 29.60
CA LYS A 139 17.77 12.74 28.90
C LYS A 139 17.52 12.32 27.45
N ALA A 140 16.49 11.50 27.20
CA ALA A 140 16.10 11.11 25.84
C ALA A 140 15.72 12.32 24.98
N MET A 141 14.95 13.27 25.53
CA MET A 141 14.62 14.51 24.85
C MET A 141 15.87 15.36 24.55
N ALA A 142 16.75 15.53 25.54
CA ALA A 142 17.97 16.31 25.37
C ALA A 142 18.90 15.70 24.31
N LEU A 143 19.07 14.38 24.30
CA LEU A 143 19.85 13.66 23.29
C LEU A 143 19.27 13.82 21.89
N LEU A 144 17.95 13.68 21.73
CA LEU A 144 17.30 13.83 20.43
C LEU A 144 17.31 15.28 19.92
N GLN A 145 17.25 16.27 20.82
CA GLN A 145 17.39 17.68 20.46
C GLN A 145 18.81 18.02 20.04
N HIS A 146 19.82 17.48 20.72
CA HIS A 146 21.22 17.80 20.46
C HIS A 146 21.78 17.05 19.24
N PHE A 147 21.53 15.74 19.15
CA PHE A 147 22.10 14.90 18.11
C PHE A 147 21.18 14.67 16.91
N SER A 148 19.90 15.07 16.95
CA SER A 148 18.96 15.08 15.80
C SER A 148 18.76 13.75 15.06
N SER A 149 19.28 12.63 15.56
CA SER A 149 19.12 11.28 15.00
C SER A 149 19.67 10.23 15.97
N ILE A 150 19.02 9.07 16.04
CA ILE A 150 19.52 7.92 16.82
C ILE A 150 20.86 7.43 16.27
N HIS A 151 21.04 7.44 14.94
CA HIS A 151 22.31 7.06 14.32
C HIS A 151 23.47 7.97 14.75
N LYS A 152 23.20 9.25 15.01
CA LYS A 152 24.23 10.15 15.54
C LYS A 152 24.53 9.79 16.99
N ILE A 153 23.51 9.57 17.82
CA ILE A 153 23.68 9.15 19.22
C ILE A 153 24.53 7.87 19.34
N SER A 154 24.35 6.90 18.43
CA SER A 154 25.09 5.64 18.46
C SER A 154 26.56 5.74 18.08
N ASN A 155 26.96 6.76 17.29
CA ASN A 155 28.32 6.89 16.77
C ASN A 155 29.11 8.04 17.42
N VAL A 156 28.50 8.76 18.36
CA VAL A 156 29.11 9.96 18.94
C VAL A 156 30.10 9.57 20.05
N SER A 157 31.12 10.40 20.25
CA SER A 157 32.15 10.15 21.25
C SER A 157 31.59 10.23 22.67
N VAL A 158 32.24 9.55 23.62
CA VAL A 158 31.84 9.62 25.04
C VAL A 158 31.85 11.07 25.53
N GLU A 159 32.89 11.83 25.19
CA GLU A 159 33.07 13.24 25.55
C GLU A 159 31.88 14.13 25.12
N GLU A 160 31.35 13.92 23.90
CA GLU A 160 30.20 14.65 23.40
C GLU A 160 28.89 14.24 24.10
N LEU A 161 28.73 12.95 24.46
CA LEU A 161 27.59 12.50 25.26
C LEU A 161 27.60 13.08 26.67
N GLU A 162 28.78 13.24 27.27
CA GLU A 162 28.94 13.78 28.62
C GLU A 162 28.33 15.17 28.78
N THR A 163 28.43 16.00 27.73
CA THR A 163 27.86 17.36 27.71
C THR A 163 26.34 17.39 27.90
N VAL A 164 25.64 16.27 27.58
CA VAL A 164 24.18 16.18 27.62
C VAL A 164 23.68 15.32 28.79
N VAL A 165 24.36 14.22 29.13
CA VAL A 165 23.84 13.22 30.09
C VAL A 165 24.74 12.94 31.31
N GLY A 166 25.96 13.50 31.32
CA GLY A 166 26.98 13.28 32.35
C GLY A 166 27.79 11.98 32.17
N GLN A 167 29.00 11.96 32.75
CA GLN A 167 30.03 10.91 32.60
C GLN A 167 29.53 9.47 32.72
N ALA A 168 28.89 9.12 33.83
CA ALA A 168 28.43 7.75 34.06
C ALA A 168 27.36 7.30 33.03
N THR A 169 26.48 8.21 32.61
CA THR A 169 25.44 7.87 31.62
C THR A 169 26.01 7.83 30.21
N ALA A 170 26.95 8.71 29.86
CA ALA A 170 27.64 8.71 28.58
C ALA A 170 28.38 7.38 28.33
N GLN A 171 29.08 6.88 29.34
CA GLN A 171 29.76 5.57 29.29
C GLN A 171 28.78 4.42 29.08
N HIS A 172 27.65 4.39 29.81
CA HIS A 172 26.62 3.36 29.63
C HIS A 172 25.97 3.39 28.24
N ILE A 173 25.71 4.58 27.68
CA ILE A 173 25.16 4.71 26.33
C ILE A 173 26.17 4.20 25.30
N TRP A 174 27.44 4.61 25.41
CA TRP A 174 28.48 4.19 24.46
C TRP A 174 28.71 2.68 24.52
N ALA A 175 28.79 2.12 25.73
CA ALA A 175 28.86 0.68 25.99
C ALA A 175 27.64 -0.05 25.40
N PHE A 176 26.42 0.46 25.59
CA PHE A 176 25.20 -0.15 25.02
C PHE A 176 25.26 -0.30 23.48
N PHE A 177 25.94 0.60 22.76
CA PHE A 177 26.05 0.54 21.31
C PHE A 177 27.30 -0.22 20.79
N HIS A 178 28.39 -0.26 21.56
CA HIS A 178 29.68 -0.78 21.10
C HIS A 178 30.16 -2.02 21.85
N ASP A 179 29.64 -2.31 23.03
CA ASP A 179 29.86 -3.60 23.66
C ASP A 179 29.03 -4.63 22.89
N ILE A 180 29.74 -5.48 22.15
CA ILE A 180 29.23 -6.76 21.69
C ILE A 180 28.91 -7.54 22.96
N LEU A 181 27.63 -7.60 23.35
CA LEU A 181 27.18 -8.54 24.39
C LEU A 181 27.75 -9.94 24.05
N PRO A 182 28.32 -10.66 25.04
CA PRO A 182 28.87 -12.00 24.84
C PRO A 182 27.83 -13.02 24.33
#